data_AF-A0A971X5Z2-F1
#
_entry.id   AF-A0A971X5Z2-F1
#
_cell.length_a   1.000
_cell.length_b   1.000
_cell.length_c   1.000
_cell.angle_alpha   90.00
_cell.angle_beta   90.00
_cell.angle_gamma   90.00
#
_symmetry.space_group_name_H-M   'P 1'
#
loop_
_entity.id
_entity.type
_entity.pdbx_description
1 polymer ?
#
loop_
_entity_poly.entity_id
_entity_poly.type
_entity_poly.pdbx_seq_one_letter_code
_entity_poly.pdbx_strand_id
1 'polypeptide(L)' 'MIYTLACTAENLQMQAEGPHCAGGWIVVQQPAQFSIEQLDPAVLGQMFGAGFTLVASVLLIGVGARAVLTFIKNA' A
#
# COMPACT_ATOMS: atom_id res chain seq x y z
N MET A 1 -16.76 3.34 -18.37
CA MET A 1 -15.49 2.71 -18.80
C MET A 1 -14.55 3.83 -19.22
N ILE A 2 -13.34 3.90 -18.65
CA ILE A 2 -12.36 4.94 -18.96
C ILE A 2 -11.34 4.33 -19.91
N TYR A 3 -11.05 5.04 -21.00
CA TYR A 3 -10.06 4.65 -21.99
C TYR A 3 -8.92 5.64 -21.96
N THR A 4 -7.68 5.12 -22.01
CA THR A 4 -6.49 5.94 -22.10
C THR A 4 -5.78 5.68 -23.42
N LEU A 5 -5.06 6.70 -23.88
CA LEU A 5 -4.18 6.58 -25.03
C LEU A 5 -2.81 6.12 -24.52
N ALA A 6 -2.34 4.98 -25.02
CA ALA A 6 -0.99 4.50 -24.77
C ALA A 6 -0.16 4.56 -26.06
N CYS A 7 1.14 4.75 -25.92
CA CYS A 7 2.10 4.65 -27.00
C CYS A 7 3.15 3.60 -26.61
N THR A 8 3.57 2.74 -27.54
CA THR A 8 4.62 1.77 -27.26
C THR A 8 5.97 2.48 -27.15
N ALA A 9 6.84 1.98 -26.27
CA ALA A 9 8.13 2.62 -26.00
C ALA A 9 9.00 2.80 -27.26
N GLU A 10 8.87 1.89 -28.23
CA GLU A 10 9.59 1.92 -29.50
C GLU A 10 9.18 3.10 -30.42
N ASN A 11 7.94 3.59 -30.27
CA ASN A 11 7.40 4.68 -31.09
C ASN A 11 7.29 6.00 -30.33
N LEU A 12 7.74 6.04 -29.07
CA LEU A 12 7.70 7.21 -28.23
C LEU A 12 8.92 8.09 -28.51
N GLN A 13 8.66 9.29 -29.01
CA GLN A 13 9.69 10.27 -29.36
C GLN A 13 9.50 11.54 -28.52
N MET A 14 10.59 12.13 -28.06
CA MET A 14 10.56 13.41 -27.34
C MET A 14 10.79 14.56 -28.34
N GLN A 15 9.81 15.45 -28.50
CA GLN A 15 9.96 16.70 -29.23
C GLN A 15 9.97 17.89 -28.26
N ALA A 16 10.35 19.07 -28.77
CA ALA A 16 10.42 20.30 -27.97
C ALA A 16 9.08 20.67 -27.30
N GLU A 17 7.96 20.23 -27.86
CA GLU A 17 6.60 20.47 -27.35
C GLU A 17 6.07 19.34 -26.45
N GLY A 18 6.81 18.23 -26.29
CA GLY A 18 6.44 17.10 -25.43
C GLY A 18 6.59 15.72 -26.08
N PRO A 19 6.15 14.65 -25.38
CA PRO A 19 6.20 13.28 -25.90
C PRO A 19 5.19 13.08 -27.03
N HIS A 20 5.67 12.58 -28.17
CA HIS A 20 4.91 12.28 -29.37
C HIS A 20 4.98 10.80 -29.73
N CYS A 21 3.93 10.26 -30.35
CA CYS A 21 3.87 8.86 -30.76
C CYS A 21 3.92 8.74 -32.30
N ALA A 22 5.03 8.22 -32.83
CA ALA A 22 5.26 8.17 -34.28
C ALA A 22 4.37 7.15 -35.03
N GLY A 23 3.96 6.07 -34.35
CA GLY A 23 3.15 4.98 -34.93
C GLY A 23 1.64 5.11 -34.68
N GLY A 24 1.20 6.17 -34.02
CA GLY A 24 -0.19 6.37 -33.61
C GLY A 24 -0.50 5.90 -32.18
N TRP A 25 -1.47 6.54 -31.53
CA TRP A 25 -1.91 6.20 -30.19
C TRP A 25 -2.86 5.00 -30.20
N ILE A 26 -2.62 4.03 -29.33
CA ILE A 26 -3.52 2.91 -29.12
C ILE A 26 -4.48 3.19 -27.97
N VAL A 27 -5.75 2.86 -28.16
CA VAL A 27 -6.76 2.96 -27.11
C VAL A 27 -6.64 1.73 -26.22
N VAL A 28 -6.26 1.93 -24.96
CA VAL A 28 -6.16 0.87 -23.96
C VAL A 28 -7.27 1.06 -22.95
N GLN A 29 -7.93 -0.05 -22.60
CA GLN A 29 -8.89 -0.05 -21.51
C GLN A 29 -8.13 0.14 -20.20
N GLN A 30 -8.40 1.25 -19.51
CA GLN A 30 -7.83 1.46 -18.20
C GLN A 30 -8.51 0.50 -17.21
N PRO A 31 -7.75 -0.27 -16.42
CA PRO A 31 -8.35 -1.04 -15.33
C PRO A 31 -9.09 -0.08 -14.40
N ALA A 32 -10.20 -0.54 -13.82
CA ALA A 32 -10.96 0.25 -12.86
C ALA A 32 -10.00 0.77 -11.78
N GLN A 33 -9.87 2.10 -11.69
CA GLN A 33 -9.05 2.68 -10.65
C GLN A 33 -9.65 2.34 -9.29
N PHE A 34 -8.77 2.07 -8.34
CA PHE A 34 -9.15 1.81 -6.97
C PHE A 34 -9.96 3.02 -6.43
N SER A 35 -11.21 2.79 -6.04
CA SER A 35 -12.03 3.81 -5.40
C SER A 35 -11.94 3.67 -3.89
N ILE A 36 -11.72 4.78 -3.19
CA ILE A 36 -11.70 4.82 -1.71
C ILE A 36 -13.06 4.40 -1.13
N GLU A 37 -14.15 4.57 -1.89
CA GLU A 37 -15.50 4.16 -1.49
C GLU A 37 -15.66 2.64 -1.42
N GLN A 38 -14.76 1.88 -2.05
CA GLN A 38 -14.74 0.42 -1.98
C GLN A 38 -13.98 -0.09 -0.74
N LEU A 39 -13.38 0.82 0.04
CA LEU A 39 -12.64 0.46 1.23
C LEU A 39 -13.59 0.32 2.42
N ASP A 40 -13.82 -0.92 2.86
CA ASP A 40 -14.58 -1.18 4.08
C ASP A 40 -13.73 -0.82 5.32
N PRO A 41 -14.12 0.20 6.10
CA PRO A 41 -13.38 0.61 7.29
C PRO A 41 -13.33 -0.49 8.35
N ALA A 42 -14.34 -1.36 8.41
CA ALA A 42 -14.40 -2.44 9.39
C ALA A 42 -13.33 -3.50 9.10
N VAL A 43 -13.20 -3.91 7.84
CA VAL A 43 -12.14 -4.87 7.41
C VAL A 43 -10.75 -4.27 7.63
N LEU A 44 -10.59 -2.99 7.32
CA LEU A 44 -9.31 -2.29 7.52
C LEU A 44 -8.93 -2.26 9.02
N GLY A 45 -9.89 -1.95 9.88
CA GLY A 45 -9.73 -1.93 11.33
C GLY A 45 -9.41 -3.32 11.91
N GLN A 46 -10.04 -4.37 11.39
CA GLN A 46 -9.76 -5.75 11.79
C GLN A 46 -8.33 -6.17 11.45
N MET A 47 -7.88 -5.89 10.22
CA MET A 47 -6.53 -6.25 9.78
C MET A 47 -5.46 -5.46 10.55
N PHE A 48 -5.69 -4.16 10.79
CA PHE A 48 -4.81 -3.36 11.64
C PHE A 48 -4.78 -3.87 13.08
N GLY A 49 -5.94 -4.16 13.67
CA GLY A 49 -6.05 -4.67 15.03
C GLY A 49 -5.36 -6.02 15.22
N ALA A 50 -5.49 -6.93 14.25
CA ALA A 50 -4.79 -8.21 14.27
C ALA A 50 -3.25 -8.02 14.26
N GLY A 51 -2.74 -7.13 13.39
CA GLY A 51 -1.32 -6.80 13.37
C GLY A 51 -0.84 -6.15 14.68
N PHE A 52 -1.60 -5.20 15.20
CA PHE A 52 -1.28 -4.47 16.43
C PHE A 52 -1.26 -5.40 17.65
N THR A 53 -2.26 -6.28 17.79
CA THR A 53 -2.34 -7.22 18.92
C THR A 53 -1.18 -8.20 18.94
N LEU A 54 -0.71 -8.65 17.76
CA LEU A 54 0.48 -9.49 17.64
C LEU A 54 1.71 -8.77 18.21
N VAL A 55 1.97 -7.53 17.77
CA VAL A 55 3.13 -6.75 18.27
C VAL A 55 2.99 -6.40 19.75
N ALA A 56 1.81 -5.96 20.17
CA ALA A 56 1.53 -5.58 21.56
C ALA A 56 1.71 -6.77 22.52
N SER A 57 1.32 -7.98 22.12
CA SER A 57 1.48 -9.18 22.95
C SER A 57 2.94 -9.46 23.30
N VAL A 58 3.84 -9.37 22.31
CA VAL A 58 5.29 -9.61 22.51
C VAL A 58 5.88 -8.53 23.41
N LEU A 59 5.49 -7.27 23.22
CA LEU A 59 5.96 -6.16 24.05
C LEU A 59 5.50 -6.31 25.50
N LEU A 60 4.24 -6.67 25.74
CA LEU A 60 3.70 -6.88 27.08
C LEU A 60 4.39 -8.04 27.80
N ILE A 61 4.70 -9.13 27.10
CA ILE A 61 5.46 -10.25 27.67
C ILE A 61 6.87 -9.79 28.06
N GLY A 62 7.56 -9.04 27.20
CA GLY A 62 8.91 -8.53 27.48
C GLY A 62 8.94 -7.57 28.67
N VAL A 63 8.02 -6.60 28.71
CA VAL A 63 7.91 -5.64 29.82
C VAL A 63 7.50 -6.35 31.11
N GLY A 64 6.55 -7.29 31.02
CA GLY A 64 6.10 -8.09 32.16
C GLY A 64 7.22 -8.94 32.75
N ALA A 65 7.96 -9.67 31.91
CA ALA A 65 9.11 -10.46 32.34
C ALA A 65 10.19 -9.58 33.00
N ARG A 66 10.48 -8.41 32.42
CA ARG A 66 11.42 -7.45 33.01
C ARG A 66 10.94 -6.94 34.37
N ALA A 67 9.65 -6.63 34.52
CA ALA A 67 9.07 -6.17 35.78
C ALA A 67 9.19 -7.24 36.86
N VAL A 68 8.85 -8.50 36.55
CA VAL A 68 8.98 -9.64 37.47
C VAL A 68 10.43 -9.85 37.89
N LEU A 69 11.36 -9.88 36.92
CA LEU A 69 12.79 -10.03 37.23
C LEU A 69 13.32 -8.88 38.08
N THR A 70 12.84 -7.66 37.86
CA THR A 70 13.24 -6.48 38.67
C THR A 70 12.68 -6.58 40.09
N PHE A 71 11.45 -7.05 40.25
CA PHE A 71 10.86 -7.30 41.58
C PHE A 71 11.66 -8.36 42.35
N ILE A 72 11.98 -9.49 41.71
CA ILE A 72 12.78 -10.56 42.32
C ILE A 72 14.18 -10.07 42.69
N LYS A 73 14.83 -9.25 41.84
CA LYS A 73 16.18 -8.76 42.09
C LYS A 73 16.26 -7.75 43.25
N ASN A 74 15.16 -7.05 43.52
CA ASN A 74 15.09 -5.99 44.53
C ASN A 74 14.35 -6.42 45.81
N ALA A 75 13.85 -7.67 45.87
CA ALA A 75 13.31 -8.30 47.07
C ALA A 75 14.43 -8.94 47.89
#